data_AF-A0A7V2IRK0-F1
#
_entry.id   AF-A0A7V2IRK0-F1
#
_cell.length_a   1.000
_cell.length_b   1.000
_cell.length_c   1.000
_cell.angle_alpha   90.00
_cell.angle_beta   90.00
_cell.angle_gamma   90.00
#
_symmetry.space_group_name_H-M   'P 1'
#
loop_
_entity.id
_entity.type
_entity.pdbx_description
1 polymer ?
#
loop_
_entity_poly.entity_id
_entity_poly.type
_entity_poly.pdbx_seq_one_letter_code
_entity_poly.pdbx_strand_id
1 'polypeptide(L)'
;SHVPMWINIVSLIAFVPLFAVLVDRWGVIGAAAAWVMVTVAGKLFILIPYASRVILQQSALRWLLADVLAPGAAAATVGLLVRYVVPHPSDRWPLAVFLGGVGVAMSVAAALACGHIRRWILEFTATWFARPERMGSPSGGLE
;
A
#
# COMPACT_ATOMS: atom_id res chain seq x y z
N SER A 1 -22.70 3.29 -16.61
CA SER A 1 -21.74 4.41 -16.74
C SER A 1 -20.40 3.87 -17.25
N HIS A 2 -19.96 4.25 -18.45
CA HIS A 2 -18.69 3.78 -19.05
C HIS A 2 -17.43 4.49 -18.52
N VAL A 3 -17.61 5.39 -17.56
CA VAL A 3 -16.55 6.23 -16.97
C VAL A 3 -15.35 5.41 -16.47
N PRO A 4 -15.50 4.26 -15.76
CA PRO A 4 -14.35 3.48 -15.31
C PRO A 4 -13.51 2.92 -16.46
N MET A 5 -14.16 2.55 -17.57
CA MET A 5 -13.48 2.03 -18.75
C MET A 5 -12.60 3.11 -19.40
N TRP A 6 -13.15 4.31 -19.59
CA TRP A 6 -12.39 5.45 -20.14
C TRP A 6 -11.21 5.86 -19.26
N ILE A 7 -11.36 5.84 -17.94
CA ILE A 7 -10.27 6.14 -17.00
C ILE A 7 -9.13 5.14 -17.16
N ASN A 8 -9.44 3.84 -17.31
CA ASN A 8 -8.43 2.82 -17.52
C ASN A 8 -7.72 2.97 -18.88
N ILE A 9 -8.45 3.31 -19.94
CA ILE A 9 -7.86 3.55 -21.27
C ILE A 9 -6.88 4.74 -21.21
N VAL A 10 -7.31 5.87 -20.62
CA VAL A 10 -6.45 7.05 -20.47
C VAL A 10 -5.22 6.73 -19.61
N SER A 11 -5.42 5.98 -18.53
CA SER A 11 -4.32 5.54 -17.66
C SER A 11 -3.33 4.66 -18.42
N LEU A 12 -3.80 3.76 -19.30
CA LEU A 12 -2.95 2.89 -20.10
C LEU A 12 -2.15 3.70 -21.13
N ILE A 13 -2.78 4.65 -21.82
CA ILE A 13 -2.13 5.54 -22.79
C ILE A 13 -1.05 6.38 -22.11
N ALA A 14 -1.27 6.84 -20.87
CA ALA A 14 -0.26 7.54 -20.10
C ALA A 14 0.85 6.61 -19.55
N PHE A 15 0.47 5.40 -19.14
CA PHE A 15 1.38 4.43 -18.52
C PHE A 15 2.40 3.87 -19.49
N VAL A 16 2.00 3.42 -20.68
CA VAL A 16 2.89 2.78 -21.66
C VAL A 16 4.12 3.64 -22.01
N PRO A 17 3.99 4.92 -22.42
CA PRO A 17 5.14 5.75 -22.76
C PRO A 17 5.98 6.09 -21.52
N LEU A 18 5.34 6.36 -20.37
CA LEU A 18 6.07 6.63 -19.13
C LEU A 18 6.89 5.41 -18.69
N PHE A 19 6.29 4.23 -18.75
CA PHE A 19 6.94 2.96 -18.45
C PHE A 19 8.14 2.73 -19.36
N ALA A 20 7.98 2.90 -20.68
CA ALA A 20 9.07 2.72 -21.63
C ALA A 20 10.28 3.62 -21.31
N VAL A 21 10.04 4.91 -21.07
CA VAL A 21 11.11 5.89 -20.76
C VAL A 21 11.78 5.57 -19.42
N LEU A 22 11.00 5.24 -18.39
CA LEU A 22 11.54 5.01 -17.05
C LEU A 22 12.29 3.67 -16.96
N VAL A 23 11.79 2.63 -17.64
CA VAL A 23 12.43 1.32 -17.66
C VAL A 23 13.74 1.36 -18.43
N ASP A 24 13.80 2.07 -19.56
CA ASP A 24 15.05 2.23 -20.31
C ASP A 24 16.15 2.89 -19.47
N ARG A 25 15.78 3.87 -18.64
CA ARG A 25 16.73 4.63 -17.82
C ARG A 25 17.07 4.01 -16.46
N TRP A 26 16.11 3.37 -15.80
CA TRP A 26 16.23 2.90 -14.41
C TRP A 26 15.81 1.43 -14.20
N GLY A 27 15.55 0.69 -15.28
CA GLY A 27 15.17 -0.72 -15.24
C GLY A 27 13.92 -0.97 -14.38
N VAL A 28 14.03 -1.94 -13.48
CA VAL A 28 12.93 -2.37 -12.59
C VAL A 28 12.47 -1.25 -11.66
N ILE A 29 13.37 -0.38 -11.21
CA ILE A 29 13.02 0.78 -10.38
C ILE A 29 12.15 1.75 -11.19
N GLY A 30 12.49 1.93 -12.45
CA GLY A 30 11.71 2.73 -13.40
C GLY A 30 10.31 2.19 -13.62
N ALA A 31 10.18 0.87 -13.81
CA ALA A 31 8.89 0.20 -13.93
C ALA A 31 7.98 0.48 -12.71
N ALA A 32 8.53 0.31 -11.51
CA ALA A 32 7.79 0.56 -10.27
C ALA A 32 7.39 2.04 -10.12
N ALA A 33 8.31 2.97 -10.41
CA ALA A 33 8.04 4.40 -10.35
C ALA A 33 6.94 4.82 -11.34
N ALA A 34 6.97 4.33 -12.58
CA ALA A 34 5.95 4.62 -13.59
C ALA A 34 4.56 4.17 -13.12
N TRP A 35 4.46 2.98 -12.53
CA TRP A 35 3.21 2.44 -12.02
C TRP A 35 2.65 3.27 -10.85
N VAL A 36 3.51 3.64 -9.90
CA VAL A 36 3.13 4.52 -8.78
C VAL A 36 2.66 5.88 -9.32
N MET A 37 3.41 6.50 -10.23
CA MET A 37 3.06 7.81 -10.80
C MET A 37 1.69 7.80 -11.46
N VAL A 38 1.39 6.82 -12.31
CA VAL A 38 0.07 6.73 -12.97
C VAL A 38 -1.03 6.45 -11.97
N THR A 39 -0.80 5.57 -10.99
CA THR A 39 -1.79 5.25 -9.96
C THR A 39 -2.12 6.46 -9.10
N VAL A 40 -1.09 7.21 -8.69
CA VAL A 40 -1.24 8.42 -7.88
C VAL A 40 -1.87 9.54 -8.71
N ALA A 41 -1.41 9.77 -9.94
CA ALA A 41 -1.98 10.77 -10.83
C ALA A 41 -3.46 10.48 -11.14
N GLY A 42 -3.80 9.25 -11.47
CA GLY A 42 -5.19 8.85 -11.72
C GLY A 42 -6.09 9.10 -10.51
N LYS A 43 -5.62 8.78 -9.30
CA LYS A 43 -6.37 9.09 -8.07
C LYS A 43 -6.48 10.59 -7.81
N LEU A 44 -5.38 11.34 -7.93
CA LEU A 44 -5.35 12.78 -7.66
C LEU A 44 -6.18 13.60 -8.66
N PHE A 45 -6.05 13.31 -9.95
CA PHE A 45 -6.64 14.13 -11.02
C PHE A 45 -8.03 13.67 -11.45
N ILE A 46 -8.41 12.42 -11.18
CA ILE A 46 -9.70 11.88 -11.63
C ILE A 46 -10.58 11.55 -10.43
N LEU A 47 -10.08 10.72 -9.51
CA LEU A 47 -10.89 10.22 -8.40
C LEU A 47 -11.22 11.33 -7.39
N ILE A 48 -10.25 12.16 -7.00
CA ILE A 48 -10.48 13.24 -6.03
C ILE A 48 -11.46 14.30 -6.53
N PRO A 49 -11.32 14.92 -7.72
CA PRO A 49 -12.29 15.91 -8.19
C PRO A 49 -13.67 15.30 -8.46
N TYR A 50 -13.73 14.02 -8.85
CA TYR A 50 -14.99 13.31 -8.97
C TYR A 50 -15.64 13.08 -7.59
N ALA A 51 -14.87 12.58 -6.62
CA ALA A 51 -15.35 12.30 -5.27
C ALA A 51 -15.69 13.57 -4.48
N SER A 52 -14.95 14.66 -4.65
CA SER A 52 -15.23 15.95 -3.99
C SER A 52 -16.46 16.66 -4.56
N ARG A 53 -16.75 16.47 -5.85
CA ARG A 53 -17.95 17.03 -6.49
C ARG A 53 -19.21 16.19 -6.24
N VAL A 54 -19.07 14.88 -6.00
CA VAL A 54 -20.21 13.95 -5.97
C VAL A 54 -20.47 13.34 -4.59
N ILE A 55 -19.45 13.09 -3.75
CA ILE A 55 -19.56 12.19 -2.57
C ILE A 55 -19.10 12.84 -1.25
N LEU A 56 -18.04 13.66 -1.24
CA LEU A 56 -17.46 14.20 -0.01
C LEU A 56 -17.60 15.73 0.08
N GLN A 57 -18.51 16.19 0.97
CA GLN A 57 -18.50 17.55 1.50
C GLN A 57 -17.34 17.83 2.47
N GLN A 58 -16.55 16.80 2.84
CA GLN A 58 -15.34 16.97 3.64
C GLN A 58 -14.13 17.35 2.78
N SER A 59 -13.19 18.11 3.35
CA SER A 59 -12.06 18.66 2.59
C SER A 59 -11.21 17.55 1.96
N ALA A 60 -11.18 17.51 0.62
CA ALA A 60 -10.38 16.59 -0.18
C ALA A 60 -8.90 16.54 0.26
N LEU A 61 -8.40 17.67 0.78
CA LEU A 61 -7.04 17.82 1.29
C LEU A 61 -6.82 17.02 2.58
N ARG A 62 -7.81 16.96 3.48
CA ARG A 62 -7.73 16.14 4.71
C ARG A 62 -7.75 14.64 4.38
N TRP A 63 -8.58 14.23 3.42
CA TRP A 63 -8.60 12.85 2.92
C TRP A 63 -7.22 12.47 2.33
N LEU A 64 -6.67 13.33 1.47
CA LEU A 64 -5.35 13.07 0.88
C LEU A 64 -4.24 12.96 1.95
N LEU A 65 -4.25 13.86 2.93
CA LEU A 65 -3.28 13.84 4.02
C LEU A 65 -3.41 12.59 4.90
N ALA A 66 -4.62 12.28 5.35
CA ALA A 66 -4.87 11.22 6.32
C ALA A 66 -4.81 9.82 5.70
N ASP A 67 -5.31 9.63 4.48
CA ASP A 67 -5.50 8.31 3.89
C ASP A 67 -4.41 7.94 2.87
N VAL A 68 -3.62 8.91 2.39
CA VAL A 68 -2.56 8.66 1.39
C VAL A 68 -1.19 9.05 1.91
N LEU A 69 -1.01 10.30 2.35
CA LEU A 69 0.30 10.79 2.79
C LEU A 69 0.77 10.13 4.08
N ALA A 70 -0.08 10.00 5.09
CA ALA A 70 0.29 9.36 6.35
C ALA A 70 0.79 7.90 6.18
N PRO A 71 0.05 6.98 5.53
CA PRO A 71 0.54 5.62 5.30
C PRO A 71 1.74 5.58 4.36
N GLY A 72 1.79 6.45 3.34
CA GLY A 72 2.93 6.58 2.45
C GLY A 72 4.21 7.02 3.17
N ALA A 73 4.11 8.00 4.06
CA ALA A 73 5.23 8.47 4.87
C ALA A 73 5.73 7.39 5.82
N ALA A 74 4.83 6.67 6.50
CA ALA A 74 5.22 5.58 7.39
C ALA A 74 5.98 4.46 6.67
N ALA A 75 5.48 4.03 5.50
CA ALA A 75 6.18 3.06 4.66
C ALA A 75 7.54 3.59 4.19
N ALA A 76 7.60 4.85 3.75
CA ALA A 76 8.85 5.47 3.30
C ALA A 76 9.89 5.54 4.42
N THR A 77 9.49 5.88 5.66
CA THR A 77 10.40 5.88 6.81
C THR A 77 11.03 4.51 7.04
N VAL A 78 10.23 3.44 7.00
CA VAL A 78 10.76 2.07 7.16
C VAL A 78 11.73 1.73 6.03
N GLY A 79 11.35 2.00 4.77
CA GLY A 79 12.21 1.71 3.62
C GLY A 79 13.53 2.49 3.66
N LEU A 80 13.50 3.77 4.06
CA LEU A 80 14.69 4.60 4.22
C LEU A 80 15.57 4.10 5.36
N LEU A 81 15.00 3.76 6.52
CA LEU A 81 15.75 3.21 7.64
C LEU A 81 16.47 1.92 7.24
N VAL A 82 15.78 0.99 6.59
CA VAL A 82 16.40 -0.26 6.15
C VAL A 82 17.51 0.02 5.15
N ARG A 83 17.31 0.94 4.20
CA ARG A 83 18.31 1.30 3.20
C ARG A 83 19.63 1.80 3.81
N TYR A 84 19.56 2.55 4.91
CA TYR A 84 20.75 3.15 5.53
C TYR A 84 21.36 2.29 6.65
N VAL A 85 20.55 1.46 7.33
CA VAL A 85 20.99 0.71 8.50
C VAL A 85 21.43 -0.71 8.14
N VAL A 86 20.79 -1.34 7.15
CA VAL A 86 21.00 -2.77 6.89
C VAL A 86 21.87 -2.97 5.65
N PRO A 87 23.01 -3.68 5.75
CA PRO A 87 23.79 -4.06 4.58
C PRO A 87 22.98 -5.04 3.72
N HIS A 88 23.01 -4.81 2.41
CA HIS A 88 22.17 -5.55 1.46
C HIS A 88 22.93 -6.77 0.94
N PRO A 89 22.32 -7.96 0.91
CA PRO A 89 22.97 -9.14 0.34
C PRO A 89 23.13 -9.00 -1.19
N SER A 90 24.25 -9.49 -1.72
CA SER A 90 24.55 -9.48 -3.16
C SER A 90 23.86 -10.60 -3.94
N ASP A 91 23.52 -11.70 -3.27
CA ASP A 91 22.90 -12.86 -3.89
C ASP A 91 21.40 -12.68 -4.13
N ARG A 92 20.93 -13.19 -5.28
CA ARG A 92 19.55 -12.96 -5.75
C ARG A 92 18.47 -13.50 -4.81
N TRP A 93 18.69 -14.68 -4.23
CA TRP A 93 17.71 -15.32 -3.34
C TRP A 93 17.61 -14.61 -1.97
N PRO A 94 18.72 -14.39 -1.26
CA PRO A 94 18.71 -13.57 -0.03
C PRO A 94 18.18 -12.16 -0.28
N LEU A 95 18.49 -11.55 -1.43
CA LEU A 95 17.95 -10.25 -1.81
C LEU A 95 16.42 -10.29 -1.98
N ALA A 96 15.87 -11.33 -2.62
CA ALA A 96 14.42 -11.47 -2.78
C ALA A 96 13.72 -11.64 -1.42
N VAL A 97 14.26 -12.47 -0.53
CA VAL A 97 13.73 -12.65 0.83
C VAL A 97 13.84 -11.35 1.63
N PHE A 98 14.96 -10.65 1.53
CA PHE A 98 15.17 -9.35 2.17
C PHE A 98 14.16 -8.31 1.69
N LEU A 99 14.01 -8.12 0.38
CA LEU A 99 13.04 -7.19 -0.20
C LEU A 99 11.59 -7.58 0.17
N GLY A 100 11.28 -8.87 0.21
CA GLY A 100 9.99 -9.38 0.67
C GLY A 100 9.71 -8.99 2.13
N GLY A 101 10.67 -9.21 3.03
CA GLY A 101 10.55 -8.84 4.44
C GLY A 101 10.40 -7.33 4.64
N VAL A 102 11.17 -6.52 3.90
CA VAL A 102 11.05 -5.05 3.92
C VAL A 102 9.67 -4.62 3.41
N GLY A 103 9.19 -5.22 2.32
CA GLY A 103 7.85 -4.96 1.78
C GLY A 103 6.76 -5.21 2.81
N VAL A 104 6.81 -6.35 3.52
CA VAL A 104 5.88 -6.68 4.60
C VAL A 104 5.96 -5.64 5.73
N ALA A 105 7.17 -5.29 6.18
CA ALA A 105 7.36 -4.30 7.23
C ALA A 105 6.80 -2.91 6.84
N MET A 106 7.04 -2.48 5.60
CA MET A 106 6.48 -1.25 5.05
C MET A 106 4.94 -1.29 4.99
N SER A 107 4.35 -2.41 4.57
CA SER A 107 2.90 -2.60 4.55
C SER A 107 2.29 -2.55 5.95
N VAL A 108 2.91 -3.19 6.94
CA VAL A 108 2.47 -3.15 8.35
C VAL A 108 2.53 -1.72 8.88
N ALA A 109 3.64 -1.01 8.64
CA ALA A 109 3.77 0.39 9.05
C ALA A 109 2.71 1.30 8.42
N ALA A 110 2.43 1.13 7.12
CA ALA A 110 1.36 1.84 6.43
C ALA A 110 -0.03 1.54 7.02
N ALA A 111 -0.33 0.25 7.29
CA ALA A 111 -1.60 -0.16 7.87
C ALA A 111 -1.82 0.44 9.26
N LEU A 112 -0.78 0.48 10.10
CA LEU A 112 -0.83 1.08 11.43
C LEU A 112 -0.93 2.62 11.39
N ALA A 113 -0.40 3.27 10.36
CA ALA A 113 -0.50 4.71 10.19
C ALA A 113 -1.90 5.16 9.74
N CYS A 114 -2.65 4.29 9.07
CA CYS A 114 -4.02 4.58 8.67
C CYS A 114 -4.98 4.45 9.86
N GLY A 115 -5.52 5.57 10.36
CA GLY A 115 -6.29 5.62 11.61
C GLY A 115 -7.53 4.73 11.65
N HIS A 116 -8.20 4.55 10.50
CA HIS A 116 -9.37 3.68 10.39
C HIS A 116 -8.96 2.19 10.48
N ILE A 117 -7.93 1.80 9.74
CA ILE A 117 -7.40 0.43 9.72
C ILE A 117 -6.78 0.08 11.07
N ARG A 118 -6.02 1.00 11.69
CA ARG A 118 -5.45 0.81 13.03
C ARG A 118 -6.51 0.47 14.07
N ARG A 119 -7.62 1.21 14.11
CA ARG A 119 -8.72 0.91 15.03
C ARG A 119 -9.28 -0.48 14.80
N TRP A 120 -9.54 -0.82 13.54
CA TRP A 120 -10.06 -2.13 13.17
C TRP A 120 -9.10 -3.28 13.58
N ILE A 121 -7.79 -3.10 13.37
CA ILE A 121 -6.77 -4.07 13.78
C ILE A 121 -6.73 -4.21 15.30
N LEU A 122 -6.75 -3.09 16.03
CA LEU A 122 -6.70 -3.11 17.50
C LEU A 122 -7.98 -3.74 18.10
N GLU A 123 -9.14 -3.43 17.54
CA GLU A 123 -10.42 -4.05 17.93
C GLU A 123 -10.44 -5.55 17.60
N PHE A 124 -9.98 -5.94 16.41
CA PHE A 124 -9.88 -7.33 16.00
C PHE A 124 -8.92 -8.11 16.91
N THR A 125 -7.73 -7.58 17.19
CA THR A 125 -6.77 -8.23 18.09
C THR A 125 -7.31 -8.30 19.52
N ALA A 126 -7.89 -7.22 20.05
CA ALA A 126 -8.50 -7.24 21.38
C ALA A 126 -9.61 -8.29 21.50
N THR A 127 -10.50 -8.37 20.50
CA THR A 127 -11.59 -9.37 20.48
C THR A 127 -11.09 -10.79 20.26
N TRP A 128 -10.04 -10.98 19.46
CA TRP A 128 -9.44 -12.29 19.19
C TRP A 128 -8.70 -12.83 20.42
N PHE A 129 -7.91 -11.99 21.09
CA PHE A 129 -7.19 -12.38 22.31
C PHE A 129 -8.08 -12.44 23.56
N ALA A 130 -9.21 -11.71 23.59
CA ALA A 130 -10.19 -11.79 24.67
C ALA A 130 -11.09 -13.04 24.62
N ARG A 131 -10.97 -13.90 23.58
CA ARG A 131 -11.69 -15.18 23.50
C ARG A 131 -10.74 -16.36 23.76
N PRO A 132 -10.45 -16.70 25.03
CA PRO A 132 -9.59 -17.85 25.38
C PRO A 132 -10.19 -19.21 24.97
N GLU A 133 -11.48 -19.26 24.63
CA GLU A 133 -12.20 -20.51 24.33
C GLU A 133 -11.76 -21.23 23.04
N ARG A 134 -10.97 -20.59 22.17
CA ARG A 134 -10.48 -21.22 20.91
C ARG A 134 -9.09 -21.86 21.02
N MET A 135 -8.42 -21.75 22.17
CA MET A 135 -7.17 -22.45 22.46
C MET A 135 -7.40 -23.77 23.22
N GLY A 136 -8.61 -24.33 23.11
CA GLY A 136 -8.84 -25.73 23.47
C GLY A 136 -8.10 -26.64 22.48
N SER A 137 -7.09 -27.34 22.98
CA SER A 137 -6.53 -28.55 22.36
C SER A 137 -7.67 -29.44 21.83
N PRO A 138 -7.51 -30.18 20.72
CA PRO A 138 -8.42 -31.26 20.38
C PRO A 138 -8.27 -32.38 21.43
N SER A 139 -8.80 -32.14 22.63
CA SER A 139 -8.89 -33.11 23.70
C SER A 139 -10.32 -33.64 23.76
N GLY A 140 -10.46 -34.93 23.46
CA GLY A 140 -11.53 -35.75 24.02
C GLY A 140 -12.81 -35.82 23.19
N GLY A 141 -12.77 -36.65 22.15
CA GLY A 141 -13.94 -37.33 21.61
C GLY A 141 -13.59 -38.79 21.37
N LEU A 142 -13.33 -39.53 22.47
CA LEU A 142 -13.44 -40.99 22.48
C LEU A 142 -14.93 -41.29 22.63
N GLU A 143 -15.57 -41.82 21.59
CA GLU A 143 -16.52 -42.96 21.64
C GLU A 143 -16.55 -43.62 20.25
#